data_AF-A0A8S9PB99-F1
#
_entry.id   AF-A0A8S9PB99-F1
#
_cell.length_a   1.000
_cell.length_b   1.000
_cell.length_c   1.000
_cell.angle_alpha   90.00
_cell.angle_beta   90.00
_cell.angle_gamma   90.00
#
_symmetry.space_group_name_H-M   'P 1'
#
loop_
_entity.id
_entity.type
_entity.pdbx_description
1 polymer ?
#
loop_
_entity_poly.entity_id
_entity_poly.type
_entity_poly.pdbx_seq_one_letter_code
_entity_poly.pdbx_strand_id
1 'polypeptide(L)'
;MLRYSDRNIQSTLNISGGFILHNWNVTSNQVGFRDLVLSTMNQAATEAANSSRKFDARKAYFNAFQDLYALVQCTPDLTSLDCFRSLNWTINESPTEKNGGKTYCAEL
;
A
#
# COMPACT_ATOMS: atom_id res chain seq x y z
N MET A 1 -12.41 -7.80 -2.73
CA MET A 1 -12.78 -6.69 -3.62
C MET A 1 -13.55 -7.29 -4.79
N LEU A 2 -14.66 -6.68 -5.20
CA LEU A 2 -15.45 -7.12 -6.36
C LEU A 2 -15.27 -6.08 -7.47
N ARG A 3 -14.93 -6.51 -8.68
CA ARG A 3 -14.77 -5.64 -9.87
C ARG A 3 -15.52 -6.28 -11.04
N TYR A 4 -16.29 -5.48 -11.77
CA TYR A 4 -16.98 -5.86 -13.01
C TYR A 4 -16.81 -4.74 -14.04
N SER A 5 -16.78 -5.09 -15.32
CA SER A 5 -16.70 -4.14 -16.43
C SER A 5 -17.25 -4.81 -17.69
N ASP A 6 -17.76 -4.00 -18.61
CA ASP A 6 -18.08 -4.36 -19.99
C ASP A 6 -16.82 -4.55 -20.86
N ARG A 7 -15.66 -4.09 -20.37
CA ARG A 7 -14.34 -4.24 -21.01
C ARG A 7 -13.53 -5.35 -20.34
N ASN A 8 -12.52 -5.86 -21.04
CA ASN A 8 -11.58 -6.80 -20.43
C ASN A 8 -10.77 -6.11 -19.32
N ILE A 9 -10.84 -6.67 -18.11
CA ILE A 9 -10.20 -6.16 -16.91
C ILE A 9 -9.17 -7.12 -16.33
N GLN A 10 -9.00 -8.31 -16.91
CA GLN A 10 -8.03 -9.29 -16.43
C GLN A 10 -6.61 -8.81 -16.69
N SER A 11 -5.76 -8.89 -15.67
CA SER A 11 -4.31 -8.60 -15.75
C SER A 11 -4.00 -7.20 -16.29
N THR A 12 -4.96 -6.29 -16.24
CA THR A 12 -4.79 -4.91 -16.71
C THR A 12 -4.35 -4.07 -15.52
N LEU A 13 -3.05 -3.75 -15.49
CA LEU A 13 -2.49 -2.83 -14.51
C LEU A 13 -3.11 -1.46 -14.71
N ASN A 14 -3.72 -0.96 -13.64
CA ASN A 14 -4.43 0.28 -13.65
C ASN A 14 -4.00 1.08 -12.39
N ILE A 15 -3.30 2.19 -12.61
CA ILE A 15 -2.67 3.09 -11.65
C ILE A 15 -3.44 4.45 -11.53
N SER A 16 -4.38 4.75 -12.43
CA SER A 16 -5.09 6.04 -12.51
C SER A 16 -6.19 6.27 -11.45
N GLY A 17 -5.89 7.10 -10.46
CA GLY A 17 -6.87 7.56 -9.50
C GLY A 17 -6.94 6.67 -8.26
N GLY A 18 -7.21 7.33 -7.14
CA GLY A 18 -7.18 6.69 -5.84
C GLY A 18 -7.83 7.56 -4.80
N PHE A 19 -8.33 6.92 -3.74
CA PHE A 19 -8.82 7.61 -2.57
C PHE A 19 -7.78 7.49 -1.47
N ILE A 20 -7.32 8.63 -0.98
CA ILE A 20 -6.44 8.73 0.16
C ILE A 20 -7.30 9.11 1.37
N LEU A 21 -7.54 8.14 2.25
CA LEU A 21 -8.07 8.42 3.58
C LEU A 21 -6.89 8.60 4.51
N HIS A 22 -6.87 9.65 5.32
CA HIS A 22 -5.84 9.85 6.32
C HIS A 22 -6.42 10.45 7.59
N ASN A 23 -5.76 10.20 8.72
CA ASN A 23 -6.16 10.74 10.02
C ASN A 23 -5.46 12.08 10.28
N TRP A 24 -4.87 12.24 11.46
CA TRP A 24 -4.18 13.44 11.93
C TRP A 24 -2.69 13.40 11.60
N ASN A 25 -2.05 14.57 11.59
CA ASN A 25 -0.62 14.70 11.31
C ASN A 25 0.21 14.09 12.43
N VAL A 26 1.32 13.45 12.05
CA VAL A 26 2.34 13.03 12.99
C VAL A 26 3.01 14.27 13.57
N THR A 27 2.87 14.47 14.88
CA THR A 27 3.40 15.66 15.58
C THR A 27 4.81 15.46 16.13
N SER A 28 5.32 14.23 16.19
CA SER A 28 6.61 13.90 16.77
C SER A 28 7.42 12.97 15.85
N ASN A 29 8.69 13.27 15.65
CA ASN A 29 9.64 12.52 14.82
C ASN A 29 9.08 12.10 13.44
N GLN A 30 8.58 13.07 12.69
CA GLN A 30 7.95 12.88 11.38
C GLN A 30 8.87 12.18 10.36
N VAL A 31 10.17 12.51 10.35
CA VAL A 31 11.16 11.88 9.45
C VAL A 31 11.33 10.40 9.80
N GLY A 32 11.58 10.07 11.07
CA GLY A 32 11.73 8.68 11.50
C GLY A 32 10.45 7.86 11.30
N PHE A 33 9.28 8.48 11.49
CA PHE A 33 8.00 7.84 11.20
C PHE A 33 7.85 7.54 9.71
N ARG A 34 8.12 8.53 8.85
CA ARG A 34 8.07 8.37 7.39
C ARG A 34 8.99 7.24 6.92
N ASP A 35 10.23 7.22 7.39
CA ASP A 35 11.21 6.22 6.98
C ASP A 35 10.79 4.81 7.44
N LEU A 36 10.19 4.70 8.64
CA LEU A 36 9.62 3.45 9.13
C LEU A 36 8.42 2.99 8.29
N VAL A 37 7.53 3.92 7.91
CA VAL A 37 6.38 3.62 7.04
C VAL A 37 6.85 3.12 5.67
N LEU A 38 7.74 3.86 5.01
CA LEU A 38 8.24 3.52 3.69
C LEU A 38 8.99 2.17 3.69
N SER A 39 9.87 1.95 4.67
CA SER A 39 10.60 0.68 4.77
C SER A 39 9.65 -0.51 5.03
N THR A 40 8.69 -0.36 5.95
CA THR A 40 7.74 -1.42 6.29
C THR A 40 6.82 -1.74 5.10
N MET A 41 6.29 -0.72 4.42
CA MET A 41 5.43 -0.92 3.25
C MET A 41 6.18 -1.50 2.05
N ASN A 42 7.43 -1.09 1.79
CA ASN A 42 8.24 -1.65 0.69
C ASN A 42 8.57 -3.13 0.90
N GLN A 43 8.87 -3.51 2.14
CA GLN A 43 9.08 -4.93 2.47
C GLN A 43 7.78 -5.71 2.30
N ALA A 44 6.65 -5.16 2.76
CA ALA A 44 5.35 -5.80 2.57
C ALA A 44 4.98 -5.94 1.09
N ALA A 45 5.29 -4.94 0.27
CA ALA A 45 5.05 -4.96 -1.17
C ALA A 45 5.85 -6.05 -1.87
N THR A 46 7.11 -6.24 -1.49
CA THR A 46 7.96 -7.31 -2.01
C THR A 46 7.37 -8.68 -1.70
N GLU A 47 6.96 -8.93 -0.45
CA GLU A 47 6.36 -10.23 -0.08
C GLU A 47 5.00 -10.46 -0.72
N ALA A 48 4.14 -9.43 -0.73
CA ALA A 48 2.83 -9.54 -1.35
C ALA A 48 2.94 -9.85 -2.84
N ALA A 49 3.87 -9.23 -3.56
CA ALA A 49 4.10 -9.49 -4.98
C ALA A 49 4.52 -10.94 -5.26
N ASN A 50 5.36 -11.51 -4.39
CA ASN A 50 5.88 -12.87 -4.51
C ASN A 50 4.91 -13.94 -3.95
N SER A 51 3.96 -13.54 -3.11
CA SER A 51 2.96 -14.42 -2.53
C SER A 51 1.85 -14.77 -3.53
N SER A 52 1.41 -16.04 -3.53
CA SER A 52 0.23 -16.48 -4.28
C SER A 52 -1.05 -15.80 -3.82
N ARG A 53 -1.09 -15.33 -2.57
CA ARG A 53 -2.24 -14.61 -1.99
C ARG A 53 -2.25 -13.13 -2.35
N LYS A 54 -1.17 -12.61 -2.96
CA LYS A 54 -1.06 -11.20 -3.36
C LYS A 54 -1.33 -10.22 -2.23
N PHE A 55 -0.88 -10.56 -1.02
CA PHE A 55 -1.18 -9.87 0.23
C PHE A 55 -0.03 -10.05 1.22
N ASP A 56 0.27 -9.00 1.97
CA ASP A 56 1.13 -9.07 3.15
C ASP A 56 0.68 -8.05 4.21
N ALA A 57 0.94 -8.38 5.47
CA ALA A 57 0.68 -7.50 6.59
C ALA A 57 1.85 -7.54 7.58
N ARG A 58 2.30 -6.36 8.01
CA ARG A 58 3.46 -6.20 8.86
C ARG A 58 3.18 -5.31 10.05
N LYS A 59 3.91 -5.57 11.12
CA LYS A 59 3.98 -4.75 12.32
C LYS A 59 5.41 -4.26 12.50
N ALA A 60 5.59 -2.98 12.81
CA ALA A 60 6.87 -2.40 13.16
C ALA A 60 6.73 -1.52 14.41
N TYR A 61 7.78 -1.45 15.22
CA TYR A 61 7.78 -0.67 16.45
C TYR A 61 8.27 0.75 16.13
N PHE A 62 7.43 1.77 16.38
CA PHE A 62 7.82 3.16 16.18
C PHE A 62 8.40 3.77 17.46
N ASN A 63 7.68 3.65 18.58
CA ASN A 63 8.15 4.06 19.89
C ASN A 63 7.51 3.19 20.98
N ALA A 64 7.83 3.44 22.25
CA ALA A 64 7.34 2.65 23.39
C ALA A 64 5.81 2.61 23.53
N PHE A 65 5.09 3.52 22.88
CA PHE A 65 3.64 3.67 22.99
C PHE A 65 2.89 3.44 21.67
N GLN A 66 3.60 3.33 20.55
CA GLN A 66 3.01 3.29 19.21
C GLN A 66 3.67 2.25 18.34
N ASP A 67 2.83 1.35 17.83
CA ASP A 67 3.16 0.39 16.79
C ASP A 67 2.65 0.89 15.44
N LEU A 68 3.44 0.68 14.40
CA LEU A 68 3.02 0.81 13.02
C LEU A 68 2.45 -0.52 12.52
N TYR A 69 1.28 -0.46 11.90
CA TYR A 69 0.69 -1.57 11.16
C TYR A 69 0.58 -1.21 9.69
N ALA A 70 1.12 -2.05 8.82
CA ALA A 70 1.10 -1.88 7.38
C ALA A 70 0.43 -3.09 6.73
N LEU A 71 -0.44 -2.86 5.75
CA LEU A 71 -1.12 -3.89 4.99
C LEU A 71 -1.12 -3.48 3.52
N VAL A 72 -0.71 -4.40 2.66
CA VAL A 72 -0.73 -4.23 1.21
C VAL A 72 -1.45 -5.38 0.56
N GLN A 73 -2.14 -5.10 -0.54
CA GLN A 73 -2.90 -6.09 -1.28
C GLN A 73 -2.90 -5.74 -2.77
N CYS A 74 -2.69 -6.75 -3.62
CA CYS A 74 -2.94 -6.70 -5.05
C CYS A 74 -4.13 -7.60 -5.41
N THR A 75 -4.67 -7.39 -6.60
CA THR A 75 -5.64 -8.33 -7.16
C THR A 75 -4.92 -9.59 -7.65
N PRO A 76 -5.52 -10.79 -7.47
CA PRO A 76 -4.85 -12.07 -7.78
C PRO A 76 -4.62 -12.31 -9.28
N ASP A 77 -5.22 -11.51 -10.15
CA ASP A 77 -5.07 -11.55 -11.61
C ASP A 77 -3.81 -10.84 -12.13
N LEU A 78 -3.11 -10.09 -11.28
CA LEU A 78 -1.86 -9.42 -11.65
C LEU A 78 -0.64 -10.35 -11.54
N THR A 79 0.30 -10.15 -12.48
CA THR A 79 1.63 -10.77 -12.38
C THR A 79 2.37 -10.26 -11.15
N SER A 80 3.41 -10.96 -10.70
CA SER A 80 4.24 -10.48 -9.58
C SER A 80 4.91 -9.14 -9.89
N LEU A 81 5.33 -8.93 -11.13
CA LEU A 81 5.92 -7.67 -11.57
C LEU A 81 4.90 -6.52 -11.55
N ASP A 82 3.69 -6.74 -12.07
CA ASP A 82 2.66 -5.70 -12.11
C ASP A 82 2.13 -5.37 -10.71
N CYS A 83 1.97 -6.39 -9.86
CA CYS A 83 1.64 -6.19 -8.45
C CYS A 83 2.71 -5.35 -7.74
N PHE A 84 3.99 -5.68 -7.89
CA PHE A 84 5.06 -4.91 -7.28
C PHE A 84 5.08 -3.46 -7.78
N ARG A 85 4.93 -3.25 -9.09
CA ARG A 85 4.86 -1.90 -9.68
C ARG A 85 3.68 -1.09 -9.13
N SER A 86 2.50 -1.69 -9.04
CA SER A 86 1.30 -1.07 -8.49
C SER A 86 1.48 -0.66 -7.03
N LEU A 87 1.99 -1.58 -6.20
CA LEU A 87 2.22 -1.30 -4.78
C LEU A 87 3.30 -0.22 -4.59
N ASN A 88 4.40 -0.28 -5.33
CA ASN A 88 5.45 0.72 -5.24
C ASN A 88 4.93 2.12 -5.62
N TRP A 89 4.13 2.22 -6.68
CA TRP A 89 3.48 3.48 -7.03
C TRP A 89 2.54 3.97 -5.92
N THR A 90 1.68 3.08 -5.39
CA THR A 90 0.75 3.39 -4.30
C THR A 90 1.48 3.91 -3.05
N ILE A 91 2.61 3.31 -2.71
CA ILE A 91 3.43 3.70 -1.55
C ILE A 91 4.00 5.10 -1.73
N ASN A 92 4.48 5.44 -2.93
CA ASN A 92 5.04 6.75 -3.22
C ASN A 92 3.98 7.87 -3.21
N GLU A 93 2.75 7.57 -3.60
CA GLU A 93 1.62 8.52 -3.55
C GLU A 93 0.95 8.61 -2.16
N SER A 94 1.28 7.69 -1.25
CA SER A 94 0.66 7.63 0.07
C SER A 94 1.18 8.74 0.99
N PRO A 95 0.32 9.42 1.76
CA PRO A 95 0.76 10.41 2.73
C PRO A 95 1.45 9.73 3.92
N THR A 96 2.78 9.79 3.93
CA THR A 96 3.63 9.13 4.93
C THR A 96 3.77 9.89 6.26
N GLU A 97 3.18 11.08 6.34
CA GLU A 97 3.29 11.98 7.49
C GLU A 97 2.02 11.99 8.37
N LYS A 98 1.15 10.98 8.18
CA LYS A 98 -0.16 10.87 8.82
C LYS A 98 -0.22 9.64 9.72
N ASN A 99 -0.90 9.75 10.86
CA ASN A 99 -1.13 8.65 11.82
C ASN A 99 -2.22 7.68 11.34
N GLY A 100 -1.96 7.08 10.18
CA GLY A 100 -2.89 6.20 9.49
C GLY A 100 -3.28 6.80 8.15
N GLY A 101 -3.23 5.93 7.14
CA GLY A 101 -3.68 6.24 5.81
C GLY A 101 -4.09 4.98 5.07
N LYS A 102 -5.01 5.11 4.12
CA LYS A 102 -5.36 4.05 3.18
C LYS A 102 -5.41 4.65 1.78
N THR A 103 -4.61 4.07 0.89
CA THR A 103 -4.56 4.44 -0.53
C THR A 103 -4.97 3.23 -1.34
N TYR A 104 -5.81 3.46 -2.34
CA TYR A 104 -6.18 2.46 -3.33
C TYR A 104 -5.75 2.97 -4.70
N CYS A 105 -5.17 2.10 -5.52
CA CYS A 105 -5.29 2.28 -6.97
C CYS A 105 -6.71 1.86 -7.36
N ALA A 106 -7.57 2.85 -7.63
CA ALA A 106 -8.76 2.64 -8.43
C ALA A 106 -8.38 2.87 -9.89
N GLU A 107 -9.25 2.50 -10.82
CA GLU A 107 -9.23 3.14 -12.13
C GLU A 107 -10.63 3.21 -12.73
N LEU A 108 -10.75 4.20 -13.61
CA LEU A 108 -11.90 4.54 -14.45
C LEU A 108 -12.35 3.37 -15.35
#